data_AF-A0A935A772-F1
#
_entry.id   AF-A0A935A772-F1
#
_cell.length_a   1.000
_cell.length_b   1.000
_cell.length_c   1.000
_cell.angle_alpha   90.00
_cell.angle_beta   90.00
_cell.angle_gamma   90.00
#
_symmetry.space_group_name_H-M   'P 1'
#
loop_
_entity.id
_entity.type
_entity.pdbx_description
1 polymer ?
#
loop_
_entity_poly.entity_id
_entity_poly.type
_entity_poly.pdbx_seq_one_letter_code
_entity_poly.pdbx_strand_id
1 'polypeptide(L)'
;MLGFLKKSDNPAAPKPTWTERLKAGLSRTRAQFNGQLAGLFGRGRIDDEMLEELETTLLMADIGVDATRYLLDELKSAVRRDKLENGEQLRQALADILLKLLAPMEQPLDVATHTPFIIMIVGVNGSGKTTSIGKLAKHFQAQGKSVLLAAGDTFRAAAREQLAIWGERNNVTVIAQESGDSAAIIFDAVNAAKARGIDVVLADTAGRLPTQLHLMEEIAKIKRVIAKAEPTAPHEVLLVLDANIGQNALAQVKAFDSAIGVTGLVVTKLDGTAKGGVIAAIARQQPAGHPLALRYIGIGEGIDDLQPFSAREFVEALFESSARS
;
A
#
# COMPACT_ATOMS: atom_id res chain seq x y z
N MET A 1 -16.79 47.94 -36.84
CA MET A 1 -16.47 47.74 -35.41
C MET A 1 -16.19 46.25 -35.20
N LEU A 2 -14.92 45.86 -35.11
CA LEU A 2 -14.52 44.52 -34.68
C LEU A 2 -14.39 44.54 -33.14
N GLY A 3 -15.24 43.79 -32.45
CA GLY A 3 -15.08 43.52 -31.02
C GLY A 3 -14.27 42.24 -30.83
N PHE A 4 -13.02 42.37 -30.38
CA PHE A 4 -12.19 41.26 -29.92
C PHE A 4 -12.64 40.80 -28.53
N LEU A 5 -13.10 39.56 -28.42
CA LEU A 5 -13.35 38.87 -27.16
C LEU A 5 -12.01 38.45 -26.53
N LYS A 6 -11.72 39.03 -25.37
CA LYS A 6 -10.55 38.77 -24.54
C LYS A 6 -10.72 37.42 -23.85
N LYS A 7 -9.91 36.43 -24.23
CA LYS A 7 -9.84 35.12 -23.56
C LYS A 7 -9.29 35.33 -22.14
N SER A 8 -10.02 34.88 -21.13
CA SER A 8 -9.60 34.94 -19.73
C SER A 8 -8.59 33.81 -19.47
N ASP A 9 -7.30 34.13 -19.47
CA ASP A 9 -6.27 33.25 -18.93
C ASP A 9 -6.33 33.31 -17.40
N ASN A 10 -7.08 32.39 -16.81
CA ASN A 10 -7.00 32.14 -15.38
C ASN A 10 -5.85 31.14 -15.17
N PRO A 11 -4.73 31.50 -14.51
CA PRO A 11 -3.65 30.55 -14.27
C PRO A 11 -4.19 29.42 -13.41
N ALA A 12 -4.14 28.19 -13.93
CA ALA A 12 -4.54 26.99 -13.19
C ALA A 12 -3.77 26.94 -11.87
N ALA A 13 -4.49 26.73 -10.75
CA ALA A 13 -3.88 26.59 -9.44
C ALA A 13 -2.75 25.53 -9.47
N PRO A 14 -1.64 25.75 -8.74
CA PRO A 14 -0.54 24.80 -8.69
C PRO A 14 -1.05 23.42 -8.26
N LYS A 15 -0.57 22.35 -8.91
CA LYS A 15 -0.93 20.98 -8.54
C LYS A 15 -0.46 20.70 -7.11
N PRO A 16 -1.29 20.05 -6.28
CA PRO A 16 -0.91 19.73 -4.91
C PRO A 16 0.31 18.81 -4.89
N THR A 17 1.22 19.07 -3.96
CA THR A 17 2.39 18.24 -3.66
C THR A 17 1.97 16.85 -3.17
N TRP A 18 2.90 15.90 -3.16
CA TRP A 18 2.64 14.57 -2.60
C TRP A 18 2.22 14.64 -1.14
N THR A 19 2.93 15.41 -0.31
CA THR A 19 2.64 15.59 1.10
C THR A 19 1.21 16.12 1.33
N GLU A 20 0.77 17.10 0.54
CA GLU A 20 -0.61 17.63 0.60
C GLU A 20 -1.64 16.57 0.22
N ARG A 21 -1.37 15.75 -0.80
CA ARG A 21 -2.25 14.65 -1.19
C ARG A 21 -2.29 13.54 -0.14
N LEU A 22 -1.15 13.16 0.44
CA LEU A 22 -1.08 12.17 1.52
C LEU A 22 -1.91 12.62 2.73
N LYS A 23 -1.77 13.87 3.12
CA LYS A 23 -2.59 14.49 4.18
C LYS A 23 -4.08 14.47 3.84
N ALA A 24 -4.43 14.79 2.59
CA ALA A 24 -5.82 14.75 2.14
C ALA A 24 -6.38 13.32 2.14
N GLY A 25 -5.61 12.33 1.68
CA GLY A 25 -5.99 10.91 1.73
C GLY A 25 -6.19 10.43 3.16
N LEU A 26 -5.26 10.74 4.07
CA LEU A 26 -5.38 10.31 5.46
C LEU A 26 -6.37 11.14 6.29
N SER A 27 -7.04 12.13 5.71
CA SER A 27 -7.90 13.08 6.43
C SER A 27 -8.99 12.42 7.28
N ARG A 28 -9.59 11.32 6.80
CA ARG A 28 -10.61 10.57 7.55
C ARG A 28 -10.04 9.85 8.76
N THR A 29 -8.92 9.13 8.57
CA THR A 29 -8.19 8.47 9.66
C THR A 29 -7.73 9.53 10.67
N ARG A 30 -7.18 10.65 10.19
CA ARG A 30 -6.74 11.77 11.01
C ARG A 30 -7.88 12.42 11.78
N ALA A 31 -9.04 12.64 11.18
CA ALA A 31 -10.18 13.26 11.86
C ALA A 31 -10.66 12.41 13.05
N GLN A 32 -10.71 11.09 12.87
CA GLN A 32 -11.03 10.16 13.95
C GLN A 32 -9.92 10.13 15.01
N PHE A 33 -8.67 10.06 14.57
CA PHE A 33 -7.50 9.95 15.45
C PHE A 33 -7.24 11.25 16.22
N ASN A 34 -6.99 12.36 15.53
CA ASN A 34 -6.64 13.64 16.14
C ASN A 34 -7.82 14.33 16.85
N GLY A 35 -9.07 14.10 16.41
CA GLY A 35 -10.23 14.66 17.10
C GLY A 35 -10.38 14.12 18.52
N GLN A 36 -10.21 12.80 18.69
CA GLN A 36 -10.24 12.16 20.00
C GLN A 36 -8.97 12.48 20.81
N LEU A 37 -7.80 12.41 20.18
CA LEU A 37 -6.52 12.70 20.83
C LEU A 37 -6.39 14.15 21.31
N ALA A 38 -6.92 15.14 20.59
CA ALA A 38 -6.87 16.54 21.02
C ALA A 38 -7.64 16.76 22.33
N GLY A 39 -8.78 16.09 22.51
CA GLY A 39 -9.53 16.12 23.77
C GLY A 39 -8.79 15.46 24.93
N LEU A 40 -8.10 14.35 24.65
CA LEU A 40 -7.29 13.62 25.65
C LEU A 40 -6.07 14.41 26.08
N PHE A 41 -5.29 14.90 25.13
CA PHE A 41 -4.04 15.61 25.37
C PHE A 41 -4.26 17.04 25.92
N GLY A 42 -5.47 17.59 25.81
CA GLY A 42 -5.85 18.86 26.42
C GLY A 42 -6.08 18.80 27.94
N ARG A 43 -6.22 17.62 28.56
CA ARG A 43 -6.51 17.47 30.01
C ARG A 43 -5.33 17.85 30.92
N GLY A 44 -4.12 18.00 30.38
CA GLY A 44 -2.95 18.50 31.12
C GLY A 44 -2.39 17.57 32.19
N ARG A 45 -2.91 16.33 32.32
CA ARG A 45 -2.38 15.27 33.20
C ARG A 45 -2.38 13.94 32.47
N ILE A 46 -1.35 13.15 32.75
CA ILE A 46 -1.18 11.79 32.24
C ILE A 46 -1.52 10.85 33.39
N ASP A 47 -2.76 10.36 33.42
CA ASP A 47 -3.28 9.40 34.39
C ASP A 47 -3.78 8.12 33.69
N ASP A 48 -4.18 7.13 34.48
CA ASP A 48 -4.62 5.83 33.96
C ASP A 48 -5.90 5.95 33.12
N GLU A 49 -6.81 6.85 33.48
CA GLU A 49 -8.05 7.12 32.72
C GLU A 49 -7.73 7.64 31.31
N MET A 50 -6.80 8.60 31.19
CA MET A 50 -6.35 9.09 29.88
C MET A 50 -5.70 7.98 29.04
N LEU A 51 -4.96 7.05 29.66
CA LEU A 51 -4.34 5.93 28.94
C LEU A 51 -5.36 4.88 28.48
N GLU A 52 -6.43 4.62 29.23
CA GLU A 52 -7.54 3.76 28.81
C GLU A 52 -8.35 4.37 27.66
N GLU A 53 -8.60 5.69 27.71
CA GLU A 53 -9.26 6.37 26.59
C GLU A 53 -8.37 6.37 25.34
N LEU A 54 -7.06 6.56 25.50
CA LEU A 54 -6.09 6.43 24.40
C LEU A 54 -6.11 5.01 23.81
N GLU A 55 -6.13 3.96 24.63
CA GLU A 55 -6.28 2.57 24.18
C GLU A 55 -7.51 2.41 23.28
N THR A 56 -8.66 2.93 23.75
CA THR A 56 -9.92 2.88 23.02
C THR A 56 -9.81 3.59 21.66
N THR A 57 -9.23 4.79 21.62
CA THR A 57 -9.00 5.54 20.37
C THR A 57 -8.11 4.77 19.39
N LEU A 58 -7.00 4.18 19.86
CA LEU A 58 -6.09 3.39 19.03
C LEU A 58 -6.81 2.17 18.43
N LEU A 59 -7.60 1.45 19.23
CA LEU A 59 -8.38 0.30 18.76
C LEU A 59 -9.45 0.70 17.73
N MET A 60 -10.17 1.80 17.96
CA MET A 60 -11.16 2.31 17.01
C MET A 60 -10.54 2.70 15.65
N ALA A 61 -9.28 3.12 15.64
CA ALA A 61 -8.53 3.44 14.42
C ALA A 61 -8.00 2.20 13.68
N ASP A 62 -8.42 0.99 14.08
CA ASP A 62 -7.98 -0.29 13.52
C ASP A 62 -6.46 -0.54 13.67
N ILE A 63 -5.82 -0.01 14.73
CA ILE A 63 -4.41 -0.31 15.05
C ILE A 63 -4.23 -1.77 15.51
N GLY A 64 -5.26 -2.40 16.06
CA GLY A 64 -5.24 -3.78 16.51
C GLY A 64 -4.66 -3.96 17.92
N VAL A 65 -5.09 -5.02 18.60
CA VAL A 65 -4.84 -5.22 20.04
C VAL A 65 -3.35 -5.27 20.37
N ASP A 66 -2.58 -6.08 19.65
CA ASP A 66 -1.15 -6.28 19.95
C ASP A 66 -0.32 -5.02 19.71
N ALA A 67 -0.65 -4.27 18.64
CA ALA A 67 0.04 -3.03 18.32
C ALA A 67 -0.35 -1.94 19.31
N THR A 68 -1.64 -1.81 19.66
CA THR A 68 -2.10 -0.86 20.68
C THR A 68 -1.41 -1.10 22.01
N ARG A 69 -1.35 -2.36 22.50
CA ARG A 69 -0.64 -2.69 23.74
C ARG A 69 0.83 -2.30 23.68
N TYR A 70 1.52 -2.64 22.59
CA TYR A 70 2.90 -2.24 22.37
C TYR A 70 3.09 -0.72 22.42
N LEU A 71 2.23 0.04 21.73
CA LEU A 71 2.30 1.50 21.73
C LEU A 71 2.10 2.07 23.14
N LEU A 72 1.13 1.56 23.90
CA LEU A 72 0.83 2.02 25.26
C LEU A 72 1.95 1.68 26.26
N ASP A 73 2.53 0.48 26.17
CA ASP A 73 3.61 0.05 27.07
C ASP A 73 4.89 0.88 26.84
N GLU A 74 5.24 1.12 25.58
CA GLU A 74 6.35 2.01 25.21
C GLU A 74 6.07 3.46 25.63
N LEU A 75 4.82 3.92 25.50
CA LEU A 75 4.43 5.26 25.88
C LEU A 75 4.51 5.45 27.40
N LYS A 76 3.98 4.50 28.20
CA LYS A 76 4.12 4.49 29.67
C LYS A 76 5.58 4.52 30.09
N SER A 77 6.43 3.78 29.38
CA SER A 77 7.88 3.77 29.62
C SER A 77 8.53 5.12 29.30
N ALA A 78 8.15 5.76 28.19
CA ALA A 78 8.61 7.09 27.80
C ALA A 78 8.17 8.16 28.80
N VAL A 79 6.92 8.14 29.26
CA VAL A 79 6.40 9.06 30.29
C VAL A 79 7.27 9.03 31.55
N ARG A 80 7.61 7.83 32.03
CA ARG A 80 8.45 7.66 33.23
C ARG A 80 9.90 8.08 33.02
N ARG A 81 10.49 7.70 31.89
CA ARG A 81 11.91 7.95 31.57
C ARG A 81 12.17 9.42 31.27
N ASP A 82 11.33 10.02 30.42
CA ASP A 82 11.54 11.35 29.84
C ASP A 82 10.75 12.44 30.59
N LYS A 83 10.01 12.05 31.65
CA LYS A 83 9.16 12.92 32.48
C LYS A 83 8.26 13.80 31.62
N LEU A 84 7.48 13.18 30.74
CA LEU A 84 6.53 13.91 29.90
C LEU A 84 5.45 14.54 30.79
N GLU A 85 5.21 15.84 30.65
CA GLU A 85 4.36 16.63 31.56
C GLU A 85 3.07 17.11 30.90
N ASN A 86 3.00 17.11 29.56
CA ASN A 86 1.85 17.60 28.83
C ASN A 86 1.47 16.71 27.63
N GLY A 87 0.26 16.90 27.13
CA GLY A 87 -0.29 16.09 26.05
C GLY A 87 0.40 16.28 24.69
N GLU A 88 1.05 17.42 24.45
CA GLU A 88 1.80 17.64 23.19
C GLU A 88 3.09 16.80 23.18
N GLN A 89 3.80 16.73 24.30
CA GLN A 89 4.93 15.82 24.49
C GLN A 89 4.49 14.35 24.35
N LEU A 90 3.31 14.01 24.86
CA LEU A 90 2.75 12.66 24.74
C LEU A 90 2.38 12.31 23.29
N ARG A 91 1.78 13.26 22.57
CA ARG A 91 1.47 13.14 21.13
C ARG A 91 2.74 12.87 20.33
N GLN A 92 3.79 13.65 20.58
CA GLN A 92 5.08 13.47 19.92
C GLN A 92 5.71 12.12 20.25
N ALA A 93 5.69 11.72 21.53
CA ALA A 93 6.20 10.41 21.95
C ALA A 93 5.46 9.25 21.28
N LEU A 94 4.13 9.32 21.18
CA LEU A 94 3.33 8.32 20.48
C LEU A 94 3.65 8.27 18.98
N ALA A 95 3.82 9.42 18.33
CA ALA A 95 4.26 9.49 16.93
C ALA A 95 5.63 8.84 16.74
N ASP A 96 6.60 9.13 17.63
CA ASP A 96 7.94 8.55 17.57
C ASP A 96 7.93 7.03 17.78
N ILE A 97 7.09 6.52 18.69
CA ILE A 97 6.92 5.09 18.93
C ILE A 97 6.29 4.40 17.72
N LEU A 98 5.27 5.01 17.12
CA LEU A 98 4.66 4.49 15.89
C LEU A 98 5.66 4.48 14.73
N LEU A 99 6.44 5.55 14.57
CA LEU A 99 7.50 5.62 13.57
C LEU A 99 8.51 4.48 13.75
N LYS A 100 8.94 4.20 14.99
CA LYS A 100 9.83 3.07 15.28
C LYS A 100 9.21 1.72 14.93
N LEU A 101 7.90 1.56 15.15
CA LEU A 101 7.17 0.34 14.78
C LEU A 101 7.12 0.15 13.26
N LEU A 102 6.91 1.24 12.50
CA LEU A 102 6.73 1.19 11.05
C LEU A 102 8.03 1.20 10.25
N ALA A 103 9.09 1.82 10.76
CA ALA A 103 10.36 1.99 10.05
C ALA A 103 10.95 0.69 9.47
N PRO A 104 10.90 -0.48 10.14
CA PRO A 104 11.41 -1.73 9.57
C PRO A 104 10.67 -2.21 8.30
N MET A 105 9.44 -1.74 8.09
CA MET A 105 8.64 -2.05 6.89
C MET A 105 9.00 -1.16 5.70
N GLU A 106 9.66 -0.02 5.92
CA GLU A 106 10.09 0.89 4.88
C GLU A 106 11.32 0.32 4.17
N GLN A 107 11.06 -0.43 3.10
CA GLN A 107 12.10 -0.96 2.22
C GLN A 107 11.70 -0.69 0.77
N PRO A 108 12.37 0.25 0.08
CA PRO A 108 12.10 0.51 -1.33
C PRO A 108 12.31 -0.72 -2.21
N LEU A 109 11.53 -0.83 -3.28
CA LEU A 109 11.68 -1.92 -4.25
C LEU A 109 12.81 -1.59 -5.24
N ASP A 110 13.87 -2.40 -5.26
CA ASP A 110 14.95 -2.28 -6.23
C ASP A 110 14.76 -3.24 -7.42
N VAL A 111 14.21 -2.69 -8.50
CA VAL A 111 13.97 -3.43 -9.74
C VAL A 111 15.22 -3.57 -10.63
N ALA A 112 16.37 -2.99 -10.25
CA ALA A 112 17.61 -3.09 -11.03
C ALA A 112 18.39 -4.38 -10.80
N THR A 113 18.01 -5.17 -9.79
CA THR A 113 18.70 -6.42 -9.41
C THR A 113 18.62 -7.52 -10.48
N HIS A 114 17.63 -7.45 -11.38
CA HIS A 114 17.38 -8.45 -12.42
C HIS A 114 16.83 -7.78 -13.69
N THR A 115 16.96 -8.44 -14.84
CA THR A 115 16.38 -7.98 -16.11
C THR A 115 15.90 -9.17 -16.94
N PRO A 116 14.57 -9.39 -17.08
CA PRO A 116 13.49 -8.60 -16.48
C PRO A 116 13.35 -8.82 -14.97
N PHE A 117 12.99 -7.78 -14.23
CA PHE A 117 12.50 -7.89 -12.86
C PHE A 117 11.01 -8.26 -12.86
N ILE A 118 10.66 -9.45 -12.36
CA ILE A 118 9.30 -10.00 -12.45
C ILE A 118 8.57 -9.80 -11.12
N ILE A 119 7.48 -9.04 -11.16
CA ILE A 119 6.60 -8.76 -10.02
C ILE A 119 5.30 -9.53 -10.24
N MET A 120 4.96 -10.38 -9.29
CA MET A 120 3.68 -11.09 -9.26
C MET A 120 2.73 -10.35 -8.31
N ILE A 121 1.62 -9.83 -8.84
CA ILE A 121 0.66 -9.03 -8.07
C ILE A 121 -0.49 -9.93 -7.63
N VAL A 122 -0.73 -10.01 -6.32
CA VAL A 122 -1.71 -10.91 -5.69
C VAL A 122 -2.61 -10.17 -4.71
N GLY A 123 -3.72 -10.80 -4.31
CA GLY A 123 -4.69 -10.23 -3.38
C GLY A 123 -6.14 -10.45 -3.82
N VAL A 124 -7.09 -10.13 -2.94
CA VAL A 124 -8.52 -10.42 -3.16
C VAL A 124 -9.14 -9.58 -4.28
N ASN A 125 -10.37 -9.93 -4.69
CA ASN A 125 -11.13 -9.06 -5.61
C ASN A 125 -11.43 -7.72 -4.95
N GLY A 126 -11.36 -6.65 -5.75
CA GLY A 126 -11.66 -5.29 -5.27
C GLY A 126 -10.53 -4.63 -4.47
N SER A 127 -9.42 -5.30 -4.17
CA SER A 127 -8.29 -4.72 -3.43
C SER A 127 -7.49 -3.66 -4.20
N GLY A 128 -7.76 -3.49 -5.50
CA GLY A 128 -7.06 -2.52 -6.34
C GLY A 128 -5.83 -3.06 -7.07
N LYS A 129 -5.70 -4.38 -7.27
CA LYS A 129 -4.58 -5.00 -8.03
C LYS A 129 -4.36 -4.38 -9.41
N THR A 130 -5.35 -4.48 -10.31
CA THR A 130 -5.23 -3.99 -11.69
C THR A 130 -4.99 -2.48 -11.74
N THR A 131 -5.61 -1.70 -10.85
CA THR A 131 -5.33 -0.27 -10.70
C THR A 131 -3.89 -0.02 -10.24
N SER A 132 -3.39 -0.78 -9.27
CA SER A 132 -2.01 -0.67 -8.78
C SER A 132 -1.00 -1.03 -9.87
N ILE A 133 -1.29 -2.04 -10.71
CA ILE A 133 -0.46 -2.40 -11.86
C ILE A 133 -0.33 -1.23 -12.84
N GLY A 134 -1.45 -0.59 -13.19
CA GLY A 134 -1.43 0.57 -14.08
C GLY A 134 -0.60 1.74 -13.54
N LYS A 135 -0.69 1.98 -12.23
CA LYS A 135 0.10 3.03 -11.54
C LYS A 135 1.58 2.68 -11.44
N LEU A 136 1.92 1.43 -11.08
CA LEU A 136 3.29 0.93 -11.04
C LEU A 136 3.95 0.97 -12.42
N ALA A 137 3.21 0.61 -13.48
CA ALA A 137 3.71 0.69 -14.84
C ALA A 137 4.17 2.12 -15.18
N LYS A 138 3.32 3.12 -14.88
CA LYS A 138 3.67 4.52 -15.08
C LYS A 138 4.83 4.97 -14.20
N HIS A 139 4.86 4.52 -12.95
CA HIS A 139 5.93 4.82 -11.99
C HIS A 139 7.30 4.35 -12.50
N PHE A 140 7.40 3.10 -12.97
CA PHE A 140 8.65 2.58 -13.52
C PHE A 140 9.02 3.24 -14.86
N GLN A 141 8.05 3.53 -15.73
CA GLN A 141 8.31 4.29 -16.96
C GLN A 141 8.84 5.70 -16.67
N ALA A 142 8.35 6.37 -15.63
CA ALA A 142 8.86 7.68 -15.21
C ALA A 142 10.33 7.62 -14.75
N GLN A 143 10.80 6.44 -14.33
CA GLN A 143 12.20 6.16 -14.02
C GLN A 143 13.03 5.70 -15.24
N GLY A 144 12.44 5.75 -16.44
CA GLY A 144 13.08 5.32 -17.68
C GLY A 144 13.11 3.80 -17.90
N LYS A 145 12.36 3.02 -17.12
CA LYS A 145 12.28 1.56 -17.28
C LYS A 145 11.22 1.17 -18.30
N SER A 146 11.56 0.21 -19.15
CA SER A 146 10.60 -0.47 -20.02
C SER A 146 9.76 -1.47 -19.22
N VAL A 147 8.46 -1.51 -19.51
CA VAL A 147 7.49 -2.33 -18.75
C VAL A 147 6.73 -3.23 -19.71
N LEU A 148 6.36 -4.43 -19.25
CA LEU A 148 5.42 -5.33 -19.91
C LEU A 148 4.39 -5.82 -18.89
N LEU A 149 3.11 -5.83 -19.26
CA LEU A 149 2.02 -6.32 -18.41
C LEU A 149 1.60 -7.72 -18.87
N ALA A 150 1.36 -8.62 -17.91
CA ALA A 150 0.78 -9.94 -18.17
C ALA A 150 -0.64 -10.00 -17.59
N ALA A 151 -1.64 -10.25 -18.44
CA ALA A 151 -3.05 -10.29 -18.07
C ALA A 151 -3.45 -11.66 -17.50
N GLY A 152 -2.97 -12.00 -16.31
CA GLY A 152 -3.22 -13.29 -15.69
C GLY A 152 -4.56 -13.43 -14.93
N ASP A 153 -5.37 -12.36 -14.76
CA ASP A 153 -6.76 -12.49 -14.29
C ASP A 153 -7.67 -12.94 -15.45
N THR A 154 -7.53 -14.20 -15.88
CA THR A 154 -8.26 -14.77 -17.04
C THR A 154 -9.73 -15.03 -16.78
N PHE A 155 -10.15 -15.09 -15.51
CA PHE A 155 -11.54 -15.32 -15.13
C PHE A 155 -12.43 -14.10 -15.31
N ARG A 156 -11.87 -12.90 -15.26
CA ARG A 156 -12.63 -11.65 -15.32
C ARG A 156 -12.31 -10.91 -16.61
N ALA A 157 -13.19 -11.04 -17.61
CA ALA A 157 -13.07 -10.31 -18.88
C ALA A 157 -12.85 -8.79 -18.66
N ALA A 158 -13.63 -8.18 -17.76
CA ALA A 158 -13.49 -6.77 -17.41
C ALA A 158 -12.11 -6.42 -16.80
N ALA A 159 -11.45 -7.34 -16.08
CA ALA A 159 -10.11 -7.09 -15.54
C ALA A 159 -9.06 -7.07 -16.66
N ARG A 160 -9.18 -7.97 -17.64
CA ARG A 160 -8.32 -7.97 -18.84
C ARG A 160 -8.51 -6.71 -19.67
N GLU A 161 -9.75 -6.30 -19.92
CA GLU A 161 -10.07 -5.06 -20.63
C GLU A 161 -9.53 -3.83 -19.89
N GLN A 162 -9.72 -3.77 -18.57
CA GLN A 162 -9.18 -2.70 -17.75
C GLN A 162 -7.64 -2.64 -17.82
N LEU A 163 -6.96 -3.79 -17.79
CA LEU A 163 -5.50 -3.84 -17.93
C LEU A 163 -5.04 -3.42 -19.33
N ALA A 164 -5.78 -3.78 -20.38
CA ALA A 164 -5.52 -3.34 -21.74
C ALA A 164 -5.63 -1.81 -21.88
N ILE A 165 -6.67 -1.21 -21.30
CA ILE A 165 -6.83 0.26 -21.24
C ILE A 165 -5.66 0.91 -20.51
N TRP A 166 -5.19 0.32 -19.40
CA TRP A 166 -3.98 0.81 -18.72
C TRP A 166 -2.74 0.69 -19.59
N GLY A 167 -2.61 -0.41 -20.35
CA GLY A 167 -1.54 -0.61 -21.32
C GLY A 167 -1.53 0.47 -22.40
N GLU A 168 -2.66 0.69 -23.06
CA GLU A 168 -2.82 1.72 -24.08
C GLU A 168 -2.53 3.11 -23.53
N ARG A 169 -3.12 3.45 -22.37
CA ARG A 169 -2.92 4.75 -21.72
C ARG A 169 -1.47 5.04 -21.37
N ASN A 170 -0.70 4.01 -21.01
CA ASN A 170 0.69 4.13 -20.63
C ASN A 170 1.66 3.81 -21.79
N ASN A 171 1.16 3.47 -22.98
CA ASN A 171 1.97 2.94 -24.08
C ASN A 171 2.86 1.75 -23.66
N VAL A 172 2.25 0.80 -22.95
CA VAL A 172 2.88 -0.42 -22.41
C VAL A 172 2.28 -1.63 -23.11
N THR A 173 3.13 -2.58 -23.51
CA THR A 173 2.66 -3.83 -24.10
C THR A 173 1.94 -4.68 -23.05
N VAL A 174 0.74 -5.17 -23.40
CA VAL A 174 -0.02 -6.12 -22.59
C VAL A 174 -0.04 -7.46 -23.31
N ILE A 175 0.43 -8.51 -22.65
CA ILE A 175 0.29 -9.90 -23.11
C ILE A 175 -0.99 -10.46 -22.50
N ALA A 176 -1.94 -10.78 -23.36
CA ALA A 176 -3.24 -11.32 -23.00
C ALA A 176 -3.67 -12.37 -24.04
N GLN A 177 -4.52 -13.32 -23.62
CA GLN A 177 -5.21 -14.27 -24.50
C GLN A 177 -6.72 -14.17 -24.23
N GLU A 178 -7.55 -14.42 -25.25
CA GLU A 178 -9.02 -14.41 -25.12
C GLU A 178 -9.54 -15.57 -24.26
N SER A 179 -8.87 -16.71 -24.35
CA SER A 179 -9.06 -17.89 -23.51
C SER A 179 -7.69 -18.52 -23.28
N GLY A 180 -7.41 -18.95 -22.04
CA GLY A 180 -6.11 -19.51 -21.71
C GLY A 180 -5.89 -19.69 -20.22
N ASP A 181 -4.96 -20.58 -19.88
CA ASP A 181 -4.47 -20.76 -18.52
C ASP A 181 -3.65 -19.53 -18.11
N SER A 182 -3.96 -18.94 -16.94
CA SER A 182 -3.25 -17.77 -16.41
C SER A 182 -1.73 -17.99 -16.38
N ALA A 183 -1.32 -19.21 -16.03
CA ALA A 183 0.08 -19.58 -15.97
C ALA A 183 0.77 -19.54 -17.35
N ALA A 184 0.07 -19.90 -18.43
CA ALA A 184 0.62 -19.86 -19.78
C ALA A 184 0.83 -18.41 -20.26
N ILE A 185 -0.15 -17.52 -20.02
CA ILE A 185 -0.03 -16.10 -20.35
C ILE A 185 1.19 -15.47 -19.65
N ILE A 186 1.38 -15.78 -18.37
CA ILE A 186 2.49 -15.26 -17.59
C ILE A 186 3.83 -15.86 -18.06
N PHE A 187 3.87 -17.14 -18.40
CA PHE A 187 5.06 -17.77 -19.00
C PHE A 187 5.48 -17.09 -20.30
N ASP A 188 4.52 -16.85 -21.19
CA ASP A 188 4.75 -16.17 -22.47
C ASP A 188 5.21 -14.73 -22.26
N ALA A 189 4.62 -14.02 -21.29
CA ALA A 189 5.01 -12.67 -20.93
C ALA A 189 6.46 -12.57 -20.43
N VAL A 190 6.89 -13.50 -19.57
CA VAL A 190 8.28 -13.56 -19.08
C VAL A 190 9.26 -13.83 -20.24
N ASN A 191 8.95 -14.79 -21.11
CA ASN A 191 9.82 -15.08 -22.26
C ASN A 191 9.86 -13.92 -23.26
N ALA A 192 8.73 -13.28 -23.53
CA ALA A 192 8.67 -12.10 -24.39
C ALA A 192 9.48 -10.93 -23.80
N ALA A 193 9.42 -10.71 -22.49
CA ALA A 193 10.22 -9.70 -21.81
C ALA A 193 11.71 -9.98 -21.93
N LYS A 194 12.15 -11.23 -21.71
CA LYS A 194 13.55 -11.65 -21.91
C LYS A 194 14.03 -11.43 -23.34
N ALA A 195 13.23 -11.86 -24.33
CA ALA A 195 13.59 -11.72 -25.75
C ALA A 195 13.68 -10.25 -26.21
N ARG A 196 12.90 -9.36 -25.60
CA ARG A 196 12.83 -7.94 -25.94
C ARG A 196 13.72 -7.04 -25.08
N GLY A 197 14.40 -7.60 -24.07
CA GLY A 197 15.20 -6.84 -23.11
C GLY A 197 14.37 -5.87 -22.28
N ILE A 198 13.15 -6.27 -21.88
CA ILE A 198 12.28 -5.45 -21.02
C ILE A 198 12.81 -5.44 -19.59
N ASP A 199 12.77 -4.28 -18.92
CA ASP A 199 13.26 -4.10 -17.56
C ASP A 199 12.34 -4.72 -16.51
N VAL A 200 11.01 -4.53 -16.61
CA VAL A 200 10.05 -4.95 -15.58
C VAL A 200 8.84 -5.67 -16.18
N VAL A 201 8.46 -6.79 -15.57
CA VAL A 201 7.20 -7.52 -15.87
C VAL A 201 6.25 -7.39 -14.68
N LEU A 202 5.04 -6.90 -14.93
CA LEU A 202 3.95 -6.86 -13.95
C LEU A 202 2.92 -7.93 -14.31
N ALA A 203 2.86 -9.01 -13.53
CA ALA A 203 1.91 -10.09 -13.73
C ALA A 203 0.67 -9.93 -12.85
N ASP A 204 -0.48 -9.61 -13.47
CA ASP A 204 -1.77 -9.62 -12.78
C ASP A 204 -2.19 -11.06 -12.50
N THR A 205 -2.93 -11.27 -11.42
CA THR A 205 -3.46 -12.58 -11.03
C THR A 205 -4.92 -12.48 -10.63
N ALA A 206 -5.65 -13.59 -10.71
CA ALA A 206 -7.04 -13.62 -10.31
C ALA A 206 -7.20 -13.21 -8.84
N GLY A 207 -8.16 -12.32 -8.57
CA GLY A 207 -8.51 -11.97 -7.19
C GLY A 207 -9.35 -13.05 -6.54
N ARG A 208 -8.83 -13.66 -5.48
CA ARG A 208 -9.50 -14.78 -4.78
C ARG A 208 -9.36 -14.66 -3.27
N LEU A 209 -10.34 -15.21 -2.55
CA LEU A 209 -10.32 -15.18 -1.09
C LEU A 209 -9.33 -16.22 -0.57
N PRO A 210 -8.52 -15.89 0.46
CA PRO A 210 -7.54 -16.84 0.99
C PRO A 210 -8.16 -18.10 1.62
N THR A 211 -9.45 -18.06 1.96
CA THR A 211 -10.21 -19.21 2.48
C THR A 211 -10.46 -20.29 1.42
N GLN A 212 -10.21 -20.00 0.14
CA GLN A 212 -10.42 -20.92 -0.98
C GLN A 212 -9.12 -21.65 -1.32
N LEU A 213 -8.83 -22.74 -0.60
CA LEU A 213 -7.55 -23.49 -0.72
C LEU A 213 -7.18 -23.86 -2.16
N HIS A 214 -8.13 -24.38 -2.95
CA HIS A 214 -7.91 -24.73 -4.36
C HIS A 214 -7.46 -23.55 -5.23
N LEU A 215 -7.82 -22.32 -4.85
CA LEU A 215 -7.43 -21.10 -5.58
C LEU A 215 -6.07 -20.59 -5.12
N MET A 216 -5.69 -20.81 -3.86
CA MET A 216 -4.33 -20.57 -3.39
C MET A 216 -3.33 -21.50 -4.10
N GLU A 217 -3.72 -22.75 -4.37
CA GLU A 217 -2.93 -23.68 -5.18
C GLU A 217 -2.75 -23.21 -6.63
N GLU A 218 -3.79 -22.59 -7.21
CA GLU A 218 -3.72 -21.99 -8.55
C GLU A 218 -2.73 -20.82 -8.59
N ILE A 219 -2.78 -19.91 -7.61
CA ILE A 219 -1.81 -18.82 -7.50
C ILE A 219 -0.39 -19.38 -7.26
N ALA A 220 -0.23 -20.43 -6.44
CA ALA A 220 1.05 -21.10 -6.25
C ALA A 220 1.55 -21.82 -7.52
N LYS A 221 0.64 -22.28 -8.40
CA LYS A 221 1.00 -22.81 -9.73
C LYS A 221 1.59 -21.71 -10.61
N ILE A 222 1.03 -20.50 -10.60
CA ILE A 222 1.57 -19.36 -11.34
C ILE A 222 3.01 -19.09 -10.92
N LYS A 223 3.30 -19.02 -9.61
CA LYS A 223 4.66 -18.84 -9.08
C LYS A 223 5.63 -19.90 -9.62
N ARG A 224 5.23 -21.17 -9.61
CA ARG A 224 6.04 -22.29 -10.14
C ARG A 224 6.28 -22.17 -11.65
N VAL A 225 5.33 -21.65 -12.40
CA VAL A 225 5.47 -21.46 -13.85
C VAL A 225 6.35 -20.26 -14.18
N ILE A 226 6.27 -19.17 -13.43
CA ILE A 226 7.23 -18.07 -13.51
C ILE A 226 8.66 -18.60 -13.29
N ALA A 227 8.87 -19.40 -12.24
CA ALA A 227 10.16 -20.00 -11.92
C ALA A 227 10.71 -20.94 -13.02
N LYS A 228 9.83 -21.53 -13.85
CA LYS A 228 10.26 -22.33 -15.01
C LYS A 228 10.80 -21.47 -16.15
N ALA A 229 10.26 -20.26 -16.33
CA ALA A 229 10.73 -19.31 -17.35
C ALA A 229 11.98 -18.54 -16.88
N GLU A 230 12.06 -18.26 -15.58
CA GLU A 230 13.18 -17.58 -14.93
C GLU A 230 13.40 -18.16 -13.52
N PRO A 231 14.46 -18.96 -13.28
CA PRO A 231 14.66 -19.69 -12.03
C PRO A 231 14.65 -18.86 -10.74
N THR A 232 15.07 -17.59 -10.78
CA THR A 232 15.07 -16.69 -9.61
C THR A 232 13.75 -15.96 -9.40
N ALA A 233 12.77 -16.14 -10.29
CA ALA A 233 11.53 -15.39 -10.31
C ALA A 233 10.34 -16.13 -9.65
N PRO A 234 9.28 -15.40 -9.22
CA PRO A 234 9.18 -13.94 -9.21
C PRO A 234 10.13 -13.31 -8.19
N HIS A 235 10.72 -12.17 -8.55
CA HIS A 235 11.65 -11.43 -7.68
C HIS A 235 10.90 -10.65 -6.60
N GLU A 236 9.62 -10.33 -6.86
CA GLU A 236 8.71 -9.76 -5.87
C GLU A 236 7.32 -10.42 -5.98
N VAL A 237 6.78 -10.86 -4.85
CA VAL A 237 5.38 -11.25 -4.69
C VAL A 237 4.69 -10.15 -3.89
N LEU A 238 3.95 -9.29 -4.61
CA LEU A 238 3.40 -8.06 -4.09
C LEU A 238 1.91 -8.23 -3.76
N LEU A 239 1.59 -8.31 -2.46
CA LEU A 239 0.22 -8.46 -1.97
C LEU A 239 -0.47 -7.10 -1.84
N VAL A 240 -1.56 -6.92 -2.58
CA VAL A 240 -2.39 -5.71 -2.54
C VAL A 240 -3.55 -5.89 -1.56
N LEU A 241 -3.56 -5.03 -0.54
CA LEU A 241 -4.53 -4.99 0.55
C LEU A 241 -5.40 -3.72 0.45
N ASP A 242 -6.67 -3.86 0.77
CA ASP A 242 -7.62 -2.74 0.88
C ASP A 242 -7.65 -2.24 2.32
N ALA A 243 -7.33 -0.97 2.57
CA ALA A 243 -7.34 -0.40 3.92
C ALA A 243 -8.72 -0.41 4.59
N ASN A 244 -9.83 -0.55 3.84
CA ASN A 244 -11.19 -0.59 4.39
C ASN A 244 -11.49 -1.88 5.17
N ILE A 245 -10.76 -2.96 4.93
CA ILE A 245 -11.04 -4.26 5.55
C ILE A 245 -10.53 -4.35 7.00
N GLY A 246 -9.78 -3.33 7.48
CA GLY A 246 -9.27 -3.26 8.84
C GLY A 246 -8.48 -4.52 9.22
N GLN A 247 -8.73 -5.06 10.42
CA GLN A 247 -8.02 -6.24 10.95
C GLN A 247 -8.09 -7.50 10.07
N ASN A 248 -9.05 -7.61 9.14
CA ASN A 248 -9.08 -8.73 8.19
C ASN A 248 -7.84 -8.77 7.27
N ALA A 249 -7.13 -7.65 7.13
CA ALA A 249 -5.88 -7.60 6.38
C ALA A 249 -4.82 -8.54 6.97
N LEU A 250 -4.75 -8.68 8.30
CA LEU A 250 -3.80 -9.58 8.99
C LEU A 250 -4.00 -11.03 8.57
N ALA A 251 -5.26 -11.48 8.57
CA ALA A 251 -5.61 -12.83 8.14
C ALA A 251 -5.27 -13.06 6.66
N GLN A 252 -5.46 -12.05 5.80
CA GLN A 252 -5.08 -12.13 4.40
C GLN A 252 -3.56 -12.22 4.22
N VAL A 253 -2.80 -11.35 4.88
CA VAL A 253 -1.33 -11.37 4.86
C VAL A 253 -0.82 -12.75 5.24
N LYS A 254 -1.26 -13.28 6.38
CA LYS A 254 -0.84 -14.62 6.86
C LYS A 254 -1.17 -15.72 5.86
N ALA A 255 -2.37 -15.72 5.29
CA ALA A 255 -2.82 -16.76 4.39
C ALA A 255 -2.10 -16.72 3.02
N PHE A 256 -1.93 -15.53 2.44
CA PHE A 256 -1.14 -15.38 1.21
C PHE A 256 0.33 -15.70 1.44
N ASP A 257 0.92 -15.20 2.52
CA ASP A 257 2.33 -15.45 2.82
C ASP A 257 2.61 -16.95 3.01
N SER A 258 1.77 -17.65 3.78
CA SER A 258 1.90 -19.10 3.99
C SER A 258 1.82 -19.91 2.70
N ALA A 259 1.03 -19.45 1.72
CA ALA A 259 0.77 -20.19 0.50
C ALA A 259 1.78 -19.92 -0.62
N ILE A 260 2.24 -18.67 -0.74
CA ILE A 260 3.04 -18.23 -1.90
C ILE A 260 4.30 -17.44 -1.53
N GLY A 261 4.57 -17.18 -0.24
CA GLY A 261 5.72 -16.40 0.23
C GLY A 261 5.66 -14.97 -0.28
N VAL A 262 4.93 -14.11 0.42
CA VAL A 262 4.78 -12.71 0.07
C VAL A 262 6.09 -12.00 0.42
N THR A 263 6.56 -11.09 -0.44
CA THR A 263 7.82 -10.36 -0.21
C THR A 263 7.59 -8.87 0.01
N GLY A 264 6.44 -8.36 -0.45
CA GLY A 264 6.06 -6.98 -0.24
C GLY A 264 4.55 -6.76 -0.20
N LEU A 265 4.17 -5.62 0.34
CA LEU A 265 2.79 -5.19 0.52
C LEU A 265 2.52 -3.88 -0.24
N VAL A 266 1.28 -3.75 -0.69
CA VAL A 266 0.67 -2.48 -1.10
C VAL A 266 -0.61 -2.31 -0.31
N VAL A 267 -0.80 -1.15 0.33
CA VAL A 267 -2.05 -0.81 1.02
C VAL A 267 -2.75 0.29 0.23
N THR A 268 -3.93 0.00 -0.32
CA THR A 268 -4.71 0.92 -1.14
C THR A 268 -5.90 1.50 -0.39
N LYS A 269 -6.56 2.51 -1.00
CA LYS A 269 -7.80 3.13 -0.52
C LYS A 269 -7.69 3.77 0.87
N LEU A 270 -6.50 4.25 1.23
CA LEU A 270 -6.29 4.96 2.49
C LEU A 270 -7.09 6.27 2.54
N ASP A 271 -7.48 6.82 1.39
CA ASP A 271 -8.37 7.97 1.21
C ASP A 271 -9.84 7.72 1.57
N GLY A 272 -10.30 6.48 1.42
CA GLY A 272 -11.69 6.12 1.68
C GLY A 272 -12.01 5.87 3.15
N THR A 273 -10.99 5.68 4.00
CA THR A 273 -11.14 5.00 5.29
C THR A 273 -10.61 5.79 6.48
N ALA A 274 -11.22 5.55 7.64
CA ALA A 274 -10.67 5.95 8.94
C ALA A 274 -9.83 4.84 9.60
N LYS A 275 -9.66 3.71 8.90
CA LYS A 275 -9.03 2.47 9.38
C LYS A 275 -7.57 2.36 8.98
N GLY A 276 -6.88 3.48 8.76
CA GLY A 276 -5.47 3.51 8.36
C GLY A 276 -4.51 2.90 9.38
N GLY A 277 -4.96 2.67 10.63
CA GLY A 277 -4.16 2.03 11.68
C GLY A 277 -3.77 0.58 11.40
N VAL A 278 -4.42 -0.08 10.42
CA VAL A 278 -4.13 -1.47 10.06
C VAL A 278 -2.65 -1.72 9.71
N ILE A 279 -1.94 -0.71 9.20
CA ILE A 279 -0.51 -0.79 8.90
C ILE A 279 0.30 -1.07 10.18
N ALA A 280 -0.06 -0.46 11.31
CA ALA A 280 0.57 -0.73 12.60
C ALA A 280 0.28 -2.15 13.10
N ALA A 281 -0.94 -2.65 12.85
CA ALA A 281 -1.31 -4.03 13.18
C ALA A 281 -0.41 -5.02 12.41
N ILE A 282 -0.26 -4.80 11.10
CA ILE A 282 0.60 -5.63 10.23
C ILE A 282 2.06 -5.53 10.68
N ALA A 283 2.54 -4.32 10.99
CA ALA A 283 3.90 -4.10 11.50
C ALA A 283 4.19 -4.88 12.78
N ARG A 284 3.20 -5.01 13.66
CA ARG A 284 3.36 -5.75 14.91
C ARG A 284 3.36 -7.26 14.71
N GLN A 285 2.61 -7.76 13.73
CA GLN A 285 2.48 -9.18 13.43
C GLN A 285 3.42 -9.66 12.33
N GLN A 286 4.51 -8.92 12.08
CA GLN A 286 5.52 -9.29 11.10
C GLN A 286 6.08 -10.70 11.38
N PRO A 287 6.36 -11.49 10.33
CA PRO A 287 7.01 -12.79 10.50
C PRO A 287 8.38 -12.61 11.16
N ALA A 288 8.72 -13.50 12.10
CA ALA A 288 10.04 -13.49 12.71
C ALA A 288 11.12 -13.80 11.65
N GLY A 289 12.13 -12.94 11.53
CA GLY A 289 13.28 -13.12 10.63
C GLY A 289 13.06 -12.68 9.18
N HIS A 290 11.83 -12.39 8.75
CA HIS A 290 11.53 -11.89 7.41
C HIS A 290 10.39 -10.84 7.45
N PRO A 291 10.70 -9.59 7.82
CA PRO A 291 9.68 -8.54 7.82
C PRO A 291 9.24 -8.25 6.38
N LEU A 292 7.94 -8.36 6.14
CA LEU A 292 7.28 -7.95 4.91
C LEU A 292 7.42 -6.44 4.74
N ALA A 293 8.04 -6.05 3.63
CA ALA A 293 8.20 -4.66 3.26
C ALA A 293 6.85 -4.06 2.82
N LEU A 294 6.47 -2.92 3.39
CA LEU A 294 5.41 -2.10 2.78
C LEU A 294 6.06 -1.28 1.68
N ARG A 295 5.85 -1.68 0.43
CA ARG A 295 6.50 -1.06 -0.73
C ARG A 295 5.80 0.23 -1.13
N TYR A 296 4.47 0.20 -1.18
CA TYR A 296 3.66 1.32 -1.68
C TYR A 296 2.39 1.52 -0.86
N ILE A 297 1.93 2.77 -0.86
CA ILE A 297 0.61 3.15 -0.34
C ILE A 297 -0.20 3.88 -1.41
N GLY A 298 -1.49 3.57 -1.48
CA GLY A 298 -2.45 4.13 -2.41
C GLY A 298 -3.48 5.01 -1.70
N ILE A 299 -3.58 6.27 -2.12
CA ILE A 299 -4.38 7.32 -1.48
C ILE A 299 -5.38 8.00 -2.44
N GLY A 300 -5.79 7.31 -3.50
CA GLY A 300 -6.74 7.83 -4.47
C GLY A 300 -6.76 7.05 -5.77
N GLU A 301 -7.51 7.55 -6.75
CA GLU A 301 -7.70 6.93 -8.07
C GLU A 301 -6.76 7.50 -9.15
N GLY A 302 -6.14 8.66 -8.90
CA GLY A 302 -5.21 9.29 -9.83
C GLY A 302 -3.98 8.44 -10.10
N ILE A 303 -3.40 8.59 -11.28
CA ILE A 303 -2.22 7.81 -11.73
C ILE A 303 -1.03 7.96 -10.78
N ASP A 304 -0.88 9.14 -10.19
CA ASP A 304 0.22 9.50 -9.29
C ASP A 304 -0.11 9.24 -7.81
N ASP A 305 -1.28 8.67 -7.49
CA ASP A 305 -1.76 8.46 -6.12
C ASP A 305 -1.35 7.10 -5.52
N LEU A 306 -0.37 6.43 -6.15
CA LEU A 306 0.36 5.30 -5.58
C LEU A 306 1.83 5.73 -5.49
N GLN A 307 2.37 5.77 -4.27
CA GLN A 307 3.75 6.20 -4.04
C GLN A 307 4.49 5.20 -3.14
N PRO A 308 5.84 5.18 -3.20
CA PRO A 308 6.65 4.46 -2.25
C PRO A 308 6.26 4.82 -0.82
N PHE A 309 6.21 3.84 0.07
CA PHE A 309 5.91 4.07 1.46
C PHE A 309 7.08 4.78 2.15
N SER A 310 6.79 5.84 2.89
CA SER A 310 7.69 6.42 3.89
C SER A 310 6.99 6.38 5.25
N ALA A 311 7.60 5.71 6.21
CA ALA A 311 7.09 5.61 7.56
C ALA A 311 7.02 7.00 8.21
N ARG A 312 8.03 7.85 7.97
CA ARG A 312 8.07 9.22 8.47
C ARG A 312 6.92 10.06 7.92
N GLU A 313 6.80 10.16 6.59
CA GLU A 313 5.75 10.98 5.98
C GLU A 313 4.35 10.48 6.38
N PHE A 314 4.16 9.17 6.48
CA PHE A 314 2.90 8.57 6.90
C PHE A 314 2.54 8.95 8.34
N VAL A 315 3.48 8.80 9.28
CA VAL A 315 3.26 9.17 10.69
C VAL A 315 3.04 10.68 10.84
N GLU A 316 3.86 11.50 10.18
CA GLU A 316 3.69 12.96 10.19
C GLU A 316 2.30 13.37 9.67
N ALA A 317 1.83 12.77 8.57
CA ALA A 317 0.52 13.04 8.01
C ALA A 317 -0.63 12.60 8.94
N LEU A 318 -0.47 11.50 9.69
CA LEU A 318 -1.45 11.05 10.68
C LEU A 318 -1.53 11.98 11.89
N PHE A 319 -0.40 12.45 12.40
CA PHE A 319 -0.33 13.20 13.66
C PHE A 319 -0.39 14.72 13.47
N GLU A 320 -0.33 15.24 12.25
CA GLU A 320 -0.42 16.68 12.00
C GLU A 320 -1.72 17.27 12.56
N SER A 321 -1.60 18.27 13.44
CA SER A 321 -2.74 19.00 13.97
C SER A 321 -3.47 19.73 12.85
N SER A 322 -4.80 19.61 12.78
CA SER A 322 -5.68 20.40 11.89
C SER A 322 -5.77 21.88 12.33
N ALA A 323 -4.64 22.53 12.59
CA ALA A 323 -4.55 23.91 13.03
C ALA A 323 -3.61 24.69 12.11
N ARG A 324 -4.21 25.31 11.10
CA ARG A 324 -3.89 26.62 10.52
C ARG A 324 -4.93 26.91 9.43
N SER A 325 -6.05 27.50 9.84
CA SER A 325 -6.81 28.45 9.02
C SER A 325 -6.68 29.81 9.67
#